data_AF-A0A2N6FNV5-F1
#
_entry.id   AF-A0A2N6FNV5-F1
#
_cell.length_a   1.000
_cell.length_b   1.000
_cell.length_c   1.000
_cell.angle_alpha   90.00
_cell.angle_beta   90.00
_cell.angle_gamma   90.00
#
_symmetry.space_group_name_H-M   'P 1'
#
loop_
_entity.id
_entity.type
_entity.pdbx_description
1 polymer ?
#
loop_
_entity_poly.entity_id
_entity_poly.type
_entity_poly.pdbx_seq_one_letter_code
_entity_poly.pdbx_strand_id
1 'polypeptide(L)'
;MRNILTIVVFLLCFSSHAVGFERHEIEFSVPVKYGVEAYKTDLQNWVSSLVKGLGYDSSKIATYVFLKTDISIRADGKIVEGAIYQNKDKPTQFYVSKPKAAIVDFSAGKVGTMGVSGISTHPTPSGRMVVVLSPQKGTNILGVTLDFTFKTQVKEPKFSSNSVHYEW
;
A
#
# COMPACT_ATOMS: atom_id res chain seq x y z
N MET A 1 -62.91 32.11 18.66
CA MET A 1 -61.45 32.05 18.93
C MET A 1 -61.00 30.61 18.73
N ARG A 2 -60.31 30.32 17.62
CA ARG A 2 -59.97 28.96 17.19
C ARG A 2 -58.49 28.98 16.83
N ASN A 3 -57.65 28.42 17.71
CA ASN A 3 -56.20 28.38 17.55
C ASN A 3 -55.84 27.32 16.50
N ILE A 4 -55.16 27.73 15.43
CA ILE A 4 -54.63 26.84 14.40
C ILE A 4 -53.20 26.46 14.82
N LEU A 5 -53.01 25.17 15.08
CA LEU A 5 -51.73 24.56 15.38
C LEU A 5 -50.95 24.36 14.07
N THR A 6 -49.91 25.15 13.84
CA THR A 6 -48.99 24.96 12.70
C THR A 6 -48.01 23.84 13.03
N ILE A 7 -48.16 22.68 12.40
CA ILE A 7 -47.17 21.60 12.43
C ILE A 7 -46.15 21.87 11.33
N VAL A 8 -44.94 22.26 11.72
CA VAL A 8 -43.79 22.34 10.81
C VAL A 8 -43.14 20.96 10.76
N VAL A 9 -43.37 20.23 9.67
CA VAL A 9 -42.68 18.97 9.40
C VAL A 9 -41.30 19.28 8.83
N PHE A 10 -40.25 19.09 9.63
CA PHE A 10 -38.87 19.06 9.13
C PHE A 10 -38.66 17.73 8.40
N LEU A 11 -38.71 17.77 7.07
CA LEU A 11 -38.18 16.69 6.23
C LEU A 11 -36.65 16.75 6.29
N LEU A 12 -36.05 15.97 7.18
CA LEU A 12 -34.61 15.67 7.12
C LEU A 12 -34.38 14.72 5.94
N CYS A 13 -34.06 15.28 4.77
CA CYS A 13 -33.44 14.52 3.69
C CYS A 13 -32.07 14.04 4.15
N PHE A 14 -32.00 12.80 4.65
CA PHE A 14 -30.75 12.07 4.72
C PHE A 14 -30.34 11.74 3.28
N SER A 15 -29.47 12.57 2.69
CA SER A 15 -28.71 12.17 1.52
C SER A 15 -27.79 11.03 1.93
N SER A 16 -28.20 9.80 1.62
CA SER A 16 -27.36 8.62 1.63
C SER A 16 -26.22 8.85 0.64
N HIS A 17 -25.10 9.37 1.13
CA HIS A 17 -23.83 9.22 0.44
C HIS A 17 -23.52 7.73 0.48
N ALA A 18 -23.93 7.01 -0.56
CA ALA A 18 -23.24 5.80 -0.92
C ALA A 18 -21.76 6.19 -1.02
N VAL A 19 -20.95 5.72 -0.09
CA VAL A 19 -19.50 5.89 -0.14
C VAL A 19 -19.05 5.07 -1.34
N GLY A 20 -19.13 5.68 -2.53
CA GLY A 20 -18.51 5.14 -3.71
C GLY A 20 -17.05 4.96 -3.39
N PHE A 21 -16.51 3.76 -3.59
CA PHE A 21 -15.07 3.61 -3.68
C PHE A 21 -14.65 4.44 -4.90
N GLU A 22 -14.12 5.64 -4.66
CA GLU A 22 -13.46 6.40 -5.71
C GLU A 22 -12.29 5.56 -6.20
N ARG A 23 -12.37 5.18 -7.47
CA ARG A 23 -11.31 4.45 -8.13
C ARG A 23 -10.34 5.46 -8.70
N HIS A 24 -9.06 5.26 -8.41
CA HIS A 24 -8.00 6.10 -8.90
C HIS A 24 -7.10 5.32 -9.84
N GLU A 25 -6.69 5.95 -10.94
CA GLU A 25 -5.62 5.44 -11.79
C GLU A 25 -4.28 5.82 -11.16
N ILE A 26 -3.59 4.83 -10.60
CA ILE A 26 -2.30 4.98 -9.95
C ILE A 26 -1.18 4.74 -10.96
N GLU A 27 -0.19 5.63 -10.97
CA GLU A 27 0.98 5.54 -11.81
C GLU A 27 2.24 5.90 -11.02
N PHE A 28 3.33 5.17 -11.29
CA PHE A 28 4.67 5.67 -11.02
C PHE A 28 5.71 5.08 -11.99
N SER A 29 6.85 5.76 -12.07
CA SER A 29 7.99 5.37 -12.89
C SER A 29 9.24 5.17 -12.04
N VAL A 30 9.94 4.07 -12.25
CA VAL A 30 11.22 3.73 -11.64
C VAL A 30 12.35 4.26 -12.53
N PRO A 31 13.24 5.12 -12.03
CA PRO A 31 14.39 5.57 -12.81
C PRO A 31 15.45 4.45 -12.95
N VAL A 32 16.27 4.53 -14.01
CA VAL A 32 17.36 3.56 -14.30
C VAL A 32 18.37 3.47 -13.15
N LYS A 33 18.57 4.58 -12.43
CA LYS A 33 19.27 4.66 -11.15
C LYS A 33 18.35 5.31 -10.14
N TYR A 34 18.15 4.66 -9.00
CA TYR A 34 17.26 5.13 -7.95
C TYR A 34 18.08 5.45 -6.68
N GLY A 35 17.71 6.52 -5.99
CA GLY A 35 18.27 6.84 -4.68
C GLY A 35 17.60 5.97 -3.62
N VAL A 36 18.15 4.78 -3.35
CA VAL A 36 17.74 4.05 -2.14
C VAL A 36 18.41 4.72 -0.94
N GLU A 37 17.64 5.08 0.07
CA GLU A 37 18.27 5.40 1.35
C GLU A 37 19.02 4.16 1.86
N ALA A 38 20.32 4.29 2.12
CA ALA A 38 21.12 3.16 2.58
C ALA A 38 20.53 2.54 3.86
N TYR A 39 20.46 1.21 3.90
CA TYR A 39 19.99 0.48 5.08
C TYR A 39 21.06 0.49 6.18
N LYS A 40 21.02 1.53 7.01
CA LYS A 40 21.97 1.79 8.09
C LYS A 40 21.79 0.86 9.28
N THR A 41 22.84 0.75 10.10
CA THR A 41 22.86 -0.04 11.34
C THR A 41 21.73 0.34 12.29
N ASP A 42 21.40 1.62 12.42
CA ASP A 42 20.28 2.06 13.28
C ASP A 42 18.94 1.50 12.82
N LEU A 43 18.74 1.39 11.50
CA LEU A 43 17.54 0.76 10.94
C LEU A 43 17.54 -0.75 11.20
N GLN A 44 18.69 -1.41 11.11
CA GLN A 44 18.84 -2.83 11.46
C GLN A 44 18.52 -3.11 12.94
N ASN A 45 19.01 -2.25 13.82
CA ASN A 45 18.73 -2.32 15.25
C ASN A 45 17.24 -2.12 15.52
N TRP A 46 16.60 -1.19 14.80
CA TRP A 46 15.17 -0.97 14.90
C TRP A 46 14.37 -2.22 14.46
N VAL A 47 14.70 -2.84 13.32
CA VAL A 47 14.05 -4.09 12.88
C VAL A 47 14.18 -5.18 13.95
N SER A 48 15.38 -5.37 14.49
CA SER A 48 15.65 -6.36 15.53
C SER A 48 14.83 -6.07 16.79
N SER A 49 14.71 -4.80 17.18
CA SER A 49 13.90 -4.37 18.33
C SER A 49 12.41 -4.59 18.10
N LEU A 50 11.92 -4.38 16.88
CA LEU A 50 10.52 -4.60 16.50
C LEU A 50 10.17 -6.09 16.61
N VAL A 51 10.97 -6.96 15.97
CA VAL A 51 10.74 -8.41 15.99
C VAL A 51 10.76 -8.95 17.42
N LYS A 52 11.74 -8.52 18.24
CA LYS A 52 11.83 -8.89 19.65
C LYS A 52 10.66 -8.35 20.46
N GLY A 53 10.30 -7.09 20.27
CA GLY A 53 9.22 -6.41 21.01
C GLY A 53 7.84 -7.02 20.74
N LEU A 54 7.63 -7.56 19.53
CA LEU A 54 6.42 -8.31 19.17
C LEU A 54 6.46 -9.79 19.62
N GLY A 55 7.54 -10.24 20.27
CA GLY A 55 7.67 -11.60 20.78
C GLY A 55 7.87 -12.68 19.71
N TYR A 56 8.28 -12.29 18.49
CA TYR A 56 8.49 -13.25 17.41
C TYR A 56 9.86 -13.93 17.51
N ASP A 57 9.89 -15.19 17.10
CA ASP A 57 11.12 -15.92 16.83
C ASP A 57 11.64 -15.54 15.44
N SER A 58 12.77 -14.83 15.37
CA SER A 58 13.40 -14.38 14.12
C SER A 58 13.74 -15.54 13.17
N SER A 59 13.84 -16.77 13.69
CA SER A 59 14.06 -17.96 12.87
C SER A 59 12.79 -18.48 12.18
N LYS A 60 11.61 -18.01 12.54
CA LYS A 60 10.30 -18.52 12.05
C LYS A 60 9.50 -17.51 11.24
N ILE A 61 9.75 -16.22 11.42
CA ILE A 61 9.09 -15.15 10.65
C ILE A 61 9.87 -14.78 9.38
N ALA A 62 9.17 -14.26 8.38
CA ALA A 62 9.80 -13.53 7.28
C ALA A 62 9.72 -12.03 7.54
N THR A 63 10.81 -11.34 7.25
CA THR A 63 10.94 -9.89 7.35
C THR A 63 11.28 -9.34 5.98
N TYR A 64 10.47 -8.43 5.47
CA TYR A 64 10.69 -7.76 4.20
C TYR A 64 10.93 -6.29 4.47
N VAL A 65 12.15 -5.83 4.18
CA VAL A 65 12.58 -4.47 4.45
C VAL A 65 12.42 -3.63 3.20
N PHE A 66 11.58 -2.60 3.28
CA PHE A 66 11.34 -1.64 2.22
C PHE A 66 11.92 -0.27 2.58
N LEU A 67 12.79 0.25 1.73
CA LEU A 67 13.51 1.51 1.95
C LEU A 67 12.87 2.62 1.12
N LYS A 68 12.68 3.80 1.71
CA LYS A 68 12.02 4.92 1.05
C LYS A 68 12.82 5.36 -0.18
N THR A 69 12.10 5.66 -1.24
CA THR A 69 12.65 6.21 -2.49
C THR A 69 12.24 7.68 -2.66
N ASP A 70 12.84 8.34 -3.65
CA ASP A 70 12.48 9.65 -4.16
C ASP A 70 11.38 9.62 -5.25
N ILE A 71 10.83 8.44 -5.55
CA ILE A 71 9.83 8.27 -6.60
C ILE A 71 8.50 8.89 -6.17
N SER A 72 7.95 9.73 -7.04
CA SER A 72 6.62 10.33 -6.88
C SER A 72 5.52 9.40 -7.40
N ILE A 73 4.39 9.39 -6.70
CA ILE A 73 3.18 8.66 -7.11
C ILE A 73 2.22 9.64 -7.76
N ARG A 74 1.60 9.23 -8.86
CA ARG A 74 0.48 9.94 -9.47
C ARG A 74 -0.81 9.15 -9.26
N ALA A 75 -1.89 9.87 -8.93
CA ALA A 75 -3.25 9.37 -9.01
C ALA A 75 -4.04 10.29 -9.93
N ASP A 76 -4.71 9.73 -10.94
CA ASP A 76 -5.48 10.47 -11.94
C ASP A 76 -4.66 11.59 -12.60
N GLY A 77 -3.40 11.28 -12.91
CA GLY A 77 -2.44 12.20 -13.54
C GLY A 77 -1.87 13.29 -12.63
N LYS A 78 -2.27 13.36 -11.35
CA LYS A 78 -1.76 14.35 -10.39
C LYS A 78 -0.81 13.70 -9.39
N ILE A 79 0.26 14.41 -9.02
CA ILE A 79 1.12 13.96 -7.91
C ILE A 79 0.29 13.98 -6.62
N VAL A 80 0.28 12.87 -5.90
CA VAL A 80 -0.49 12.70 -4.65
C VAL A 80 0.41 12.43 -3.46
N GLU A 81 -0.14 12.64 -2.28
CA GLU A 81 0.53 12.26 -1.03
C GLU A 81 0.71 10.74 -0.96
N GLY A 82 1.94 10.31 -0.74
CA GLY A 82 2.30 8.90 -0.58
C GLY A 82 3.80 8.72 -0.66
N ALA A 83 4.24 7.49 -0.45
CA ALA A 83 5.64 7.12 -0.61
C ALA A 83 5.75 5.76 -1.28
N ILE A 84 6.76 5.65 -2.14
CA ILE A 84 7.19 4.38 -2.71
C ILE A 84 8.43 3.94 -1.96
N TYR A 85 8.39 2.68 -1.54
CA TYR A 85 9.51 2.04 -0.89
C TYR A 85 9.96 0.85 -1.74
N GLN A 86 11.26 0.64 -1.84
CA GLN A 86 11.83 -0.48 -2.59
C GLN A 86 12.28 -1.58 -1.64
N ASN A 87 11.98 -2.83 -1.97
CA ASN A 87 12.48 -3.97 -1.21
C ASN A 87 14.02 -4.04 -1.33
N LYS A 88 14.69 -4.01 -0.18
CA LYS A 88 16.15 -4.08 -0.05
C LYS A 88 16.74 -5.35 -0.68
N ASP A 89 16.05 -6.48 -0.54
CA ASP A 89 16.56 -7.79 -0.96
C ASP A 89 16.04 -8.19 -2.35
N LYS A 90 14.96 -7.55 -2.83
CA LYS A 90 14.39 -7.74 -4.17
C LYS A 90 14.13 -6.39 -4.85
N PRO A 91 15.13 -5.78 -5.51
CA PRO A 91 15.01 -4.41 -6.05
C PRO A 91 13.91 -4.18 -7.10
N THR A 92 13.36 -5.24 -7.69
CA THR A 92 12.22 -5.16 -8.63
C THR A 92 10.87 -5.07 -7.93
N GLN A 93 10.84 -5.16 -6.59
CA GLN A 93 9.63 -5.15 -5.79
C GLN A 93 9.50 -3.85 -4.98
N PHE A 94 8.32 -3.25 -5.02
CA PHE A 94 8.02 -1.97 -4.42
C PHE A 94 6.75 -2.05 -3.57
N TYR A 95 6.74 -1.28 -2.48
CA TYR A 95 5.57 -1.04 -1.64
C TYR A 95 5.09 0.40 -1.86
N VAL A 96 3.83 0.54 -2.25
CA VAL A 96 3.16 1.84 -2.43
C VAL A 96 2.28 2.06 -1.21
N SER A 97 2.52 3.11 -0.42
CA SER A 97 1.82 3.29 0.86
C SER A 97 0.45 3.94 0.75
N LYS A 98 0.25 4.80 -0.24
CA LYS A 98 -0.95 5.62 -0.47
C LYS A 98 -1.15 5.86 -1.97
N PRO A 99 -2.39 6.15 -2.42
CA PRO A 99 -3.62 6.23 -1.63
C PRO A 99 -4.08 4.88 -1.10
N LYS A 100 -3.58 3.77 -1.68
CA LYS A 100 -3.93 2.40 -1.29
C LYS A 100 -2.68 1.53 -1.24
N ALA A 101 -2.56 0.77 -0.15
CA ALA A 101 -1.40 -0.07 0.12
C ALA A 101 -1.32 -1.21 -0.91
N ALA A 102 -0.25 -1.22 -1.72
CA ALA A 102 -0.04 -2.22 -2.75
C ALA A 102 1.42 -2.67 -2.82
N ILE A 103 1.62 -3.91 -3.26
CA ILE A 103 2.92 -4.44 -3.66
C ILE A 103 2.95 -4.50 -5.19
N VAL A 104 3.98 -3.89 -5.77
CA VAL A 104 4.27 -3.94 -7.21
C VAL A 104 5.53 -4.75 -7.41
N ASP A 105 5.48 -5.75 -8.27
CA ASP A 105 6.64 -6.56 -8.65
C ASP A 105 6.85 -6.46 -10.17
N PHE A 106 7.83 -5.64 -10.57
CA PHE A 106 8.19 -5.43 -11.97
C PHE A 106 8.77 -6.69 -12.62
N SER A 107 9.42 -7.58 -11.85
CA SER A 107 9.96 -8.83 -12.40
C SER A 107 8.87 -9.84 -12.73
N ALA A 108 7.78 -9.83 -11.96
CA ALA A 108 6.62 -10.69 -12.20
C ALA A 108 5.56 -10.03 -13.10
N GLY A 109 5.64 -8.71 -13.32
CA GLY A 109 4.59 -7.95 -14.00
C GLY A 109 3.27 -7.97 -13.23
N LYS A 110 3.32 -7.90 -11.89
CA LYS A 110 2.14 -8.02 -11.03
C LYS A 110 2.01 -6.87 -10.05
N VAL A 111 0.76 -6.49 -9.79
CA VAL A 111 0.36 -5.61 -8.68
C VAL A 111 -0.63 -6.37 -7.82
N GLY A 112 -0.57 -6.20 -6.50
CA GLY A 112 -1.53 -6.82 -5.60
C GLY A 112 -1.58 -6.19 -4.23
N THR A 113 -2.56 -6.62 -3.44
CA THR A 113 -2.64 -6.31 -2.01
C THR A 113 -1.42 -6.89 -1.29
N MET A 114 -1.19 -6.42 -0.07
CA MET A 114 -0.44 -7.22 0.89
C MET A 114 -1.21 -8.51 1.23
N GLY A 115 -0.51 -9.61 1.45
CA GLY A 115 -1.13 -10.89 1.85
C GLY A 115 -1.95 -10.76 3.14
N VAL A 116 -3.03 -11.55 3.25
CA VAL A 116 -4.03 -11.43 4.35
C VAL A 116 -3.75 -12.35 5.55
N SER A 117 -2.75 -13.25 5.47
CA SER A 117 -2.46 -14.27 6.49
C SER A 117 -1.66 -13.76 7.69
N GLY A 118 -2.12 -12.67 8.33
CA GLY A 118 -1.44 -12.08 9.49
C GLY A 118 -0.15 -11.31 9.14
N ILE A 119 0.02 -10.94 7.86
CA ILE A 119 1.08 -10.04 7.45
C ILE A 119 0.78 -8.65 8.00
N SER A 120 1.79 -8.00 8.57
CA SER A 120 1.66 -6.67 9.17
C SER A 120 2.72 -5.71 8.64
N THR A 121 2.37 -4.43 8.59
CA THR A 121 3.22 -3.36 8.09
C THR A 121 3.64 -2.44 9.23
N HIS A 122 4.94 -2.17 9.33
CA HIS A 122 5.53 -1.38 10.41
C HIS A 122 6.43 -0.29 9.81
N PRO A 123 5.90 0.91 9.55
CA PRO A 123 6.74 2.06 9.21
C PRO A 123 7.62 2.43 10.41
N THR A 124 8.88 2.76 10.13
CA THR A 124 9.74 3.41 11.11
C THR A 124 9.18 4.78 11.53
N PRO A 125 9.48 5.27 12.75
CA PRO A 125 9.04 6.60 13.19
C PRO A 125 9.46 7.74 12.25
N SER A 126 10.61 7.62 11.60
CA SER A 126 11.10 8.60 10.61
C SER A 126 10.44 8.47 9.23
N GLY A 127 9.66 7.41 9.00
CA GLY A 127 9.05 7.09 7.70
C GLY A 127 10.05 6.72 6.61
N ARG A 128 11.32 6.48 6.93
CA ARG A 128 12.40 6.18 5.97
C ARG A 128 12.43 4.72 5.53
N MET A 129 11.82 3.85 6.31
CA MET A 129 11.74 2.42 6.09
C MET A 129 10.38 1.91 6.51
N VAL A 130 9.89 0.91 5.79
CA VAL A 130 8.74 0.09 6.16
C VAL A 130 9.19 -1.35 6.27
N VAL A 131 8.85 -2.01 7.37
CA VAL A 131 9.08 -3.44 7.55
C VAL A 131 7.76 -4.17 7.44
N VAL A 132 7.69 -5.13 6.53
CA VAL A 132 6.56 -6.04 6.41
C VAL A 132 6.95 -7.36 7.07
N LEU A 133 6.19 -7.78 8.07
CA LEU A 133 6.40 -9.02 8.80
C LEU A 133 5.37 -10.04 8.38
N SER A 134 5.82 -11.25 8.06
CA SER A 134 4.96 -12.42 7.86
C SER A 134 5.22 -13.46 8.94
N PRO A 135 4.17 -14.04 9.55
CA PRO A 135 4.31 -15.00 10.65
C PRO A 135 4.93 -16.34 10.21
N GLN A 136 5.05 -16.58 8.90
CA GLN A 136 5.62 -17.79 8.34
C GLN A 136 6.69 -17.46 7.29
N LYS A 137 7.88 -18.03 7.46
CA LYS A 137 8.96 -17.96 6.46
C LYS A 137 8.52 -18.51 5.09
N GLY A 138 8.99 -17.86 4.03
CA GLY A 138 8.69 -18.25 2.65
C GLY A 138 7.32 -17.81 2.13
N THR A 139 6.50 -17.14 2.95
CA THR A 139 5.20 -16.60 2.50
C THR A 139 5.39 -15.45 1.52
N ASN A 140 4.81 -15.54 0.33
CA ASN A 140 4.79 -14.43 -0.61
C ASN A 140 4.01 -13.25 -0.01
N ILE A 141 4.61 -12.05 -0.02
CA ILE A 141 3.95 -10.83 0.45
C ILE A 141 2.90 -10.30 -0.51
N LEU A 142 2.99 -10.69 -1.79
CA LEU A 142 1.99 -10.37 -2.80
C LEU A 142 0.77 -11.26 -2.53
N GLY A 143 -0.31 -10.63 -2.10
CA GLY A 143 -1.58 -11.27 -1.76
C GLY A 143 -2.48 -11.42 -2.97
N VAL A 144 -3.66 -10.79 -2.90
CA VAL A 144 -4.61 -10.78 -4.01
C VAL A 144 -4.05 -9.88 -5.10
N THR A 145 -3.77 -10.47 -6.25
CA THR A 145 -3.27 -9.76 -7.41
C THR A 145 -4.41 -9.05 -8.15
N LEU A 146 -4.07 -7.98 -8.86
CA LEU A 146 -4.99 -7.22 -9.69
C LEU A 146 -5.12 -7.82 -11.11
N ASP A 147 -4.49 -8.97 -11.37
CA ASP A 147 -4.70 -9.77 -12.58
C ASP A 147 -5.83 -10.80 -12.32
N PHE A 148 -6.82 -10.87 -13.22
CA PHE A 148 -7.90 -11.87 -13.34
C PHE A 148 -9.25 -11.73 -12.57
N THR A 149 -10.29 -11.38 -13.35
CA THR A 149 -11.54 -12.14 -13.70
C THR A 149 -12.47 -12.81 -12.69
N PHE A 150 -12.40 -12.59 -11.38
CA PHE A 150 -13.56 -12.90 -10.53
C PHE A 150 -13.86 -11.81 -9.49
N LYS A 151 -15.00 -11.14 -9.69
CA LYS A 151 -15.68 -10.22 -8.76
C LYS A 151 -15.07 -8.84 -8.53
N THR A 152 -13.89 -8.52 -9.05
CA THR A 152 -13.35 -7.15 -9.04
C THR A 152 -13.37 -6.61 -10.47
N GLN A 153 -14.13 -5.53 -10.71
CA GLN A 153 -14.18 -4.83 -12.01
C GLN A 153 -12.91 -3.98 -12.22
N VAL A 154 -11.75 -4.44 -11.76
CA VAL A 154 -10.50 -3.70 -11.77
C VAL A 154 -9.75 -4.05 -13.04
N LYS A 155 -9.30 -3.02 -13.76
CA LYS A 155 -8.52 -3.18 -14.98
C LYS A 155 -7.14 -3.78 -14.66
N GLU A 156 -6.66 -4.66 -15.54
CA GLU A 156 -5.33 -5.25 -15.39
C GLU A 156 -4.24 -4.16 -15.36
N PRO A 157 -3.25 -4.28 -14.46
CA PRO A 157 -2.10 -3.41 -14.44
C PRO A 157 -1.34 -3.43 -15.78
N LYS A 158 -0.90 -2.25 -16.22
CA LYS A 158 -0.07 -2.09 -17.41
C LYS A 158 1.35 -1.76 -16.98
N PHE A 159 2.27 -2.64 -17.37
CA PHE A 159 3.69 -2.44 -17.17
C PHE A 159 4.34 -1.93 -18.46
N SER A 160 5.24 -0.96 -18.32
CA SER A 160 6.26 -0.66 -19.31
C SER A 160 7.62 -1.17 -18.82
N SER A 161 8.70 -0.85 -19.54
CA SER A 161 10.06 -1.18 -19.11
C SER A 161 10.41 -0.65 -17.71
N ASN A 162 9.76 0.43 -17.27
CA ASN A 162 10.11 1.11 -16.03
C ASN A 162 8.95 1.84 -15.35
N SER A 163 7.73 1.75 -15.86
CA SER A 163 6.54 2.33 -15.24
C SER A 163 5.46 1.28 -15.04
N VAL A 164 4.57 1.56 -14.10
CA VAL A 164 3.36 0.77 -13.87
C VAL A 164 2.16 1.71 -13.78
N HIS A 165 1.06 1.29 -14.38
CA HIS A 165 -0.24 1.94 -14.29
C HIS A 165 -1.26 0.90 -13.82
N TYR A 166 -2.05 1.20 -12.79
CA TYR A 166 -3.09 0.28 -12.29
C TYR A 166 -4.24 1.05 -11.65
N GLU A 167 -5.43 0.44 -11.63
CA GLU A 167 -6.63 1.02 -11.02
C GLU A 167 -6.81 0.47 -9.60
N TRP A 168 -7.24 1.33 -8.68
CA TRP A 168 -7.63 0.91 -7.33
C TRP A 168 -8.86 1.66 -6.84
#